data_AF-A0AAE2AT20-F1
#
_entry.id   AF-A0AAE2AT20-F1
#
_cell.length_a   1.000
_cell.length_b   1.000
_cell.length_c   1.000
_cell.angle_alpha   90.00
_cell.angle_beta   90.00
_cell.angle_gamma   90.00
#
_symmetry.space_group_name_H-M   'P 1'
#
loop_
_entity.id
_entity.type
_entity.pdbx_description
1 polymer ?
#
loop_
_entity_poly.entity_id
_entity_poly.type
_entity_poly.pdbx_seq_one_letter_code
_entity_poly.pdbx_strand_id
1 'polypeptide(L)'
;MVKINRSIVNFSKRSQPGTLLKVVDIAAKAGVSILSAGSPVADAVYEISKTGVGKIREYIHLRDDRRILEFHERLLFNEGVIDENTLKGQLEEANFHALMQACLSDIEDEKTVPYALLTRSIACGTVQQELRRHFILALKDLAWDHLDFLRKAYVVSKNSIIPPQGPGALEAQTILTGYTPGSVDHLAVVSLTSKGFVAGLELSQLGMNFVESCSAEDDLAPGAYGLQVWSGYKCDIIFLDQSSSFMQSIDAVQAALRGKGISCGSGTAMEGALNRRDSNLYANCAIVIFRRGKTLDHDRLENLKYRVQSKPAVQIVLDFDGDDTPELLIEAESVVISGGDITSNADLIVERLIARINSGRG
;
A
#
# COMPACT_ATOMS: atom_id res chain seq x y z
N MET A 1 -29.93 -11.97 60.06
CA MET A 1 -29.76 -12.37 58.65
C MET A 1 -30.10 -11.18 57.77
N VAL A 2 -29.12 -10.72 57.00
CA VAL A 2 -29.03 -9.39 56.38
C VAL A 2 -29.94 -9.29 55.15
N LYS A 3 -30.83 -8.29 55.13
CA LYS A 3 -31.61 -7.88 53.96
C LYS A 3 -30.71 -7.01 53.07
N ILE A 4 -30.37 -7.52 51.89
CA ILE A 4 -29.63 -6.75 50.88
C ILE A 4 -30.65 -5.87 50.13
N ASN A 5 -30.55 -4.56 50.40
CA ASN A 5 -31.23 -3.51 49.64
C ASN A 5 -30.65 -3.45 48.22
N ARG A 6 -31.47 -3.75 47.20
CA ARG A 6 -31.18 -3.38 45.82
C ARG A 6 -31.68 -1.96 45.58
N SER A 7 -30.76 -1.03 45.47
CA SER A 7 -30.98 0.28 44.87
C SER A 7 -29.75 0.65 44.06
N ILE A 8 -29.99 1.49 43.03
CA ILE A 8 -29.00 2.11 42.13
C ILE A 8 -28.47 1.09 41.08
N VAL A 9 -28.57 1.26 39.77
CA VAL A 9 -28.44 2.47 38.94
C VAL A 9 -29.29 2.30 37.66
N ASN A 10 -30.31 3.14 37.48
CA ASN A 10 -30.84 3.43 36.13
C ASN A 10 -29.96 4.53 35.54
N PHE A 11 -28.99 4.16 34.71
CA PHE A 11 -28.27 5.13 33.88
C PHE A 11 -29.26 5.71 32.87
N SER A 12 -29.63 6.95 33.13
CA SER A 12 -30.37 7.85 32.25
C SER A 12 -29.76 7.85 30.85
N LYS A 13 -30.39 7.16 29.90
CA LYS A 13 -30.27 7.47 28.46
C LYS A 13 -31.02 8.78 28.23
N ARG A 14 -30.31 9.90 28.31
CA ARG A 14 -30.75 11.18 27.76
C ARG A 14 -29.55 11.85 27.10
N SER A 15 -29.19 11.36 25.92
CA SER A 15 -28.50 12.19 24.93
C SER A 15 -29.54 13.19 24.43
N GLN A 16 -29.37 14.48 24.73
CA GLN A 16 -30.08 15.49 23.96
C GLN A 16 -29.72 15.32 22.48
N PRO A 17 -30.66 15.48 21.53
CA PRO A 17 -30.29 15.50 20.13
C PRO A 17 -29.39 16.71 19.91
N GLY A 18 -28.10 16.47 19.65
CA GLY A 18 -27.16 17.53 19.30
C GLY A 18 -27.61 18.22 18.01
N THR A 19 -27.34 19.51 17.89
CA THR A 19 -27.57 20.26 16.65
C THR A 19 -26.80 19.57 15.52
N LEU A 20 -27.51 19.15 14.47
CA LEU A 20 -26.90 18.59 13.27
C LEU A 20 -26.61 19.70 12.28
N LEU A 21 -25.36 19.75 11.81
CA LEU A 21 -24.91 20.60 10.72
C LEU A 21 -24.94 19.79 9.42
N LYS A 22 -25.44 20.40 8.35
CA LYS A 22 -25.21 19.90 7.00
C LYS A 22 -23.86 20.43 6.51
N VAL A 23 -23.08 19.58 5.85
CA VAL A 23 -21.75 19.98 5.35
C VAL A 23 -21.84 21.13 4.35
N VAL A 24 -22.91 21.21 3.55
CA VAL A 24 -23.17 22.35 2.66
C VAL A 24 -23.30 23.69 3.40
N ASP A 25 -23.88 23.70 4.61
CA ASP A 25 -24.03 24.93 5.40
C ASP A 25 -22.69 25.39 5.99
N ILE A 26 -21.80 24.44 6.27
CA ILE A 26 -20.42 24.71 6.70
C ILE A 26 -19.63 25.33 5.55
N ALA A 27 -19.71 24.73 4.35
CA ALA A 27 -19.05 25.24 3.15
C ALA A 27 -19.50 26.67 2.79
N ALA A 28 -20.81 26.92 2.82
CA ALA A 28 -21.37 28.24 2.53
C ALA A 28 -20.93 29.30 3.54
N LYS A 29 -20.83 28.95 4.83
CA LYS A 29 -20.34 29.86 5.88
C LYS A 29 -18.84 30.12 5.81
N ALA A 30 -18.06 29.14 5.36
CA ALA A 30 -16.61 29.26 5.19
C ALA A 30 -16.20 30.05 3.94
N GLY A 31 -17.15 30.45 3.08
CA GLY A 31 -16.86 31.21 1.86
C GLY A 31 -16.16 30.40 0.77
N VAL A 32 -16.11 29.06 0.90
CA VAL A 32 -15.58 28.18 -0.14
C VAL A 32 -16.58 28.19 -1.30
N SER A 33 -16.18 28.80 -2.42
CA SER A 33 -17.04 28.86 -3.61
C SER A 33 -17.24 27.45 -4.17
N ILE A 34 -18.38 26.82 -3.86
CA ILE A 34 -18.81 25.49 -4.33
C ILE A 34 -19.05 25.49 -5.87
N LEU A 35 -18.87 26.63 -6.54
CA LEU A 35 -19.07 26.81 -7.97
C LEU A 35 -17.76 27.25 -8.63
N SER A 36 -16.94 26.29 -9.04
CA SER A 36 -16.29 26.21 -10.37
C SER A 36 -15.07 25.29 -10.33
N ALA A 37 -15.06 24.33 -11.25
CA ALA A 37 -13.84 23.67 -11.67
C ALA A 37 -12.92 24.73 -12.30
N GLY A 38 -11.75 24.95 -11.70
CA GLY A 38 -10.64 25.71 -12.28
C GLY A 38 -10.64 27.23 -12.03
N SER A 39 -10.21 27.67 -10.84
CA SER A 39 -9.64 29.00 -10.63
C SER A 39 -8.83 29.06 -9.31
N PRO A 40 -7.66 29.74 -9.27
CA PRO A 40 -6.69 29.59 -8.19
C PRO A 40 -7.04 30.45 -6.98
N VAL A 41 -7.18 29.81 -5.80
CA VAL A 41 -7.41 30.46 -4.49
C VAL A 41 -6.11 31.10 -3.93
N ALA A 42 -5.04 31.17 -4.73
CA ALA A 42 -3.69 31.48 -4.25
C ALA A 42 -3.42 32.97 -3.92
N ASP A 43 -4.18 33.93 -4.46
CA ASP A 43 -3.73 35.34 -4.46
C ASP A 43 -4.32 36.27 -3.38
N ALA A 44 -5.19 35.80 -2.48
CA ALA A 44 -5.85 36.69 -1.52
C ALA A 44 -5.12 36.89 -0.17
N VAL A 45 -4.00 36.19 0.10
CA VAL A 45 -3.42 36.11 1.46
C VAL A 45 -2.05 36.83 1.60
N TYR A 46 -1.49 37.41 0.54
CA TYR A 46 -0.09 37.87 0.56
C TYR A 46 0.16 39.28 1.16
N GLU A 47 -0.87 40.06 1.48
CA GLU A 47 -0.74 41.49 1.85
C GLU A 47 -0.88 41.76 3.36
N ILE A 48 -0.19 41.02 4.22
CA ILE A 48 -0.07 41.39 5.64
C ILE A 48 1.36 41.15 6.13
N SER A 49 2.26 42.10 5.86
CA SER A 49 3.59 42.11 6.48
C SER A 49 3.96 43.50 7.01
N LYS A 50 4.08 43.62 8.34
CA LYS A 50 5.09 44.42 9.10
C LYS A 50 4.59 44.76 10.52
N THR A 51 5.11 44.09 11.57
CA THR A 51 5.96 44.70 12.63
C THR A 51 6.38 43.69 13.74
N GLY A 52 7.56 43.92 14.34
CA GLY A 52 8.43 42.93 15.01
C GLY A 52 8.03 42.33 16.36
N VAL A 53 6.83 42.57 16.89
CA VAL A 53 6.25 41.82 18.04
C VAL A 53 4.93 41.14 17.64
N GLY A 54 4.36 41.53 16.49
CA GLY A 54 3.22 40.89 15.83
C GLY A 54 3.56 39.54 15.21
N LYS A 55 4.83 39.24 14.92
CA LYS A 55 5.23 38.05 14.16
C LYS A 55 4.75 36.71 14.74
N ILE A 56 4.68 36.51 16.07
CA ILE A 56 4.18 35.24 16.63
C ILE A 56 2.67 35.16 16.52
N ARG A 57 1.95 36.25 16.82
CA ARG A 57 0.50 36.31 16.73
C ARG A 57 0.03 36.27 15.28
N GLU A 58 0.68 37.01 14.40
CA GLU A 58 0.51 36.98 12.95
C GLU A 58 0.87 35.62 12.38
N TYR A 59 1.95 34.98 12.83
CA TYR A 59 2.29 33.61 12.43
C TYR A 59 1.23 32.60 12.88
N ILE A 60 0.74 32.69 14.12
CA ILE A 60 -0.35 31.85 14.61
C ILE A 60 -1.62 32.09 13.79
N HIS A 61 -2.00 33.34 13.54
CA HIS A 61 -3.17 33.65 12.71
C HIS A 61 -3.00 33.14 11.28
N LEU A 62 -1.87 33.40 10.62
CA LEU A 62 -1.60 32.94 9.26
C LEU A 62 -1.59 31.40 9.18
N ARG A 63 -1.00 30.73 10.18
CA ARG A 63 -0.98 29.27 10.27
C ARG A 63 -2.38 28.73 10.49
N ASP A 64 -3.14 29.29 11.41
CA ASP A 64 -4.48 28.85 11.72
C ASP A 64 -5.42 29.10 10.52
N ASP A 65 -5.30 30.25 9.84
CA ASP A 65 -6.05 30.56 8.61
C ASP A 65 -5.72 29.56 7.50
N ARG A 66 -4.43 29.25 7.28
CA ARG A 66 -4.00 28.22 6.33
C ARG A 66 -4.61 26.86 6.66
N ARG A 67 -4.55 26.45 7.94
CA ARG A 67 -5.11 25.17 8.39
C ARG A 67 -6.63 25.14 8.26
N ILE A 68 -7.32 26.24 8.54
CA ILE A 68 -8.77 26.35 8.34
C ILE A 68 -9.11 26.17 6.86
N LEU A 69 -8.39 26.84 5.96
CA LEU A 69 -8.61 26.72 4.52
C LEU A 69 -8.37 25.28 4.05
N GLU A 70 -7.21 24.71 4.38
CA GLU A 70 -6.85 23.34 4.01
C GLU A 70 -7.83 22.31 4.60
N PHE A 71 -8.26 22.49 5.85
CA PHE A 71 -9.25 21.62 6.47
C PHE A 71 -10.57 21.64 5.69
N HIS A 72 -11.09 22.83 5.35
CA HIS A 72 -12.35 22.93 4.61
C HIS A 72 -12.20 22.41 3.18
N GLU A 73 -11.06 22.67 2.53
CA GLU A 73 -10.76 22.13 1.21
C GLU A 73 -10.81 20.60 1.23
N ARG A 74 -10.05 19.95 2.12
CA ARG A 74 -10.01 18.48 2.23
C ARG A 74 -11.31 17.86 2.74
N LEU A 75 -12.09 18.61 3.52
CA LEU A 75 -13.42 18.18 3.94
C LEU A 75 -14.40 18.15 2.76
N LEU A 76 -14.31 19.10 1.83
CA LEU A 76 -15.29 19.28 0.76
C LEU A 76 -14.90 18.61 -0.56
N PHE A 77 -13.61 18.55 -0.85
CA PHE A 77 -13.07 18.01 -2.10
C PHE A 77 -12.40 16.65 -1.84
N ASN A 78 -12.79 15.66 -2.64
CA ASN A 78 -12.03 14.42 -2.80
C ASN A 78 -11.20 14.52 -4.07
N GLU A 79 -9.88 14.50 -3.97
CA GLU A 79 -9.00 14.50 -5.16
C GLU A 79 -9.32 15.65 -6.14
N GLY A 80 -9.73 16.81 -5.61
CA GLY A 80 -10.10 17.98 -6.41
C GLY A 80 -11.53 17.99 -6.97
N VAL A 81 -12.36 16.99 -6.66
CA VAL A 81 -13.78 16.93 -7.07
C VAL A 81 -14.69 17.09 -5.87
N ILE A 82 -15.77 17.86 -6.02
CA ILE A 82 -16.81 18.00 -5.00
C ILE A 82 -17.54 16.68 -4.85
N ASP A 83 -17.52 16.10 -3.66
CA ASP A 83 -18.25 14.87 -3.37
C ASP A 83 -19.69 15.19 -2.92
N GLU A 84 -20.67 14.87 -3.76
CA GLU A 84 -22.09 15.06 -3.45
C GLU A 84 -22.56 14.31 -2.20
N ASN A 85 -21.95 13.15 -1.88
CA ASN A 85 -22.30 12.39 -0.69
C ASN A 85 -21.88 13.15 0.56
N THR A 86 -20.71 13.79 0.50
CA THR A 86 -20.20 14.64 1.56
C THR A 86 -21.07 15.87 1.78
N LEU A 87 -21.53 16.54 0.71
CA LEU A 87 -22.44 17.68 0.83
C LEU A 87 -23.80 17.34 1.48
N LYS A 88 -24.28 16.11 1.26
CA LYS A 88 -25.51 15.57 1.87
C LYS A 88 -25.26 15.02 3.29
N GLY A 89 -24.01 14.89 3.69
CA GLY A 89 -23.58 14.39 4.99
C GLY A 89 -24.10 15.24 6.16
N GLN A 90 -24.28 14.59 7.31
CA GLN A 90 -24.74 15.21 8.54
C GLN A 90 -23.74 14.98 9.65
N LEU A 91 -23.35 16.07 10.31
CA LEU A 91 -22.36 16.05 11.39
C LEU A 91 -22.93 16.75 12.61
N GLU A 92 -22.82 16.12 13.78
CA GLU A 92 -23.13 16.80 15.04
C GLU A 92 -22.18 17.98 15.22
N GLU A 93 -22.73 19.15 15.54
CA GLU A 93 -21.98 20.40 15.74
C GLU A 93 -20.84 20.23 16.75
N ALA A 94 -21.06 19.47 17.82
CA ALA A 94 -20.05 19.16 18.81
C ALA A 94 -18.84 18.39 18.23
N ASN A 95 -19.06 17.46 17.30
CA ASN A 95 -17.97 16.70 16.68
C ASN A 95 -17.19 17.56 15.69
N PHE A 96 -17.89 18.40 14.92
CA PHE A 96 -17.25 19.36 14.02
C PHE A 96 -16.32 20.30 14.77
N HIS A 97 -16.82 20.98 15.80
CA HIS A 97 -16.02 21.91 16.61
C HIS A 97 -14.88 21.19 17.33
N ALA A 98 -15.09 19.97 17.82
CA ALA A 98 -14.02 19.20 18.46
C ALA A 98 -12.87 18.89 17.50
N LEU A 99 -13.17 18.53 16.24
CA LEU A 99 -12.16 18.21 15.22
C LEU A 99 -11.45 19.47 14.71
N MET A 100 -12.20 20.52 14.40
CA MET A 100 -11.61 21.80 13.98
C MET A 100 -10.71 22.39 15.08
N GLN A 101 -11.19 22.40 16.32
CA GLN A 101 -10.39 22.89 17.44
C GLN A 101 -9.16 22.01 17.70
N ALA A 102 -9.29 20.68 17.58
CA ALA A 102 -8.15 19.78 17.69
C ALA A 102 -7.11 20.12 16.61
N CYS A 103 -7.52 20.26 15.36
CA CYS A 103 -6.69 20.65 14.22
C CYS A 103 -5.94 21.97 14.45
N LEU A 104 -6.62 23.01 14.95
CA LEU A 104 -5.99 24.32 15.20
C LEU A 104 -5.03 24.28 16.39
N SER A 105 -5.34 23.50 17.41
CA SER A 105 -4.50 23.37 18.61
C SER A 105 -3.31 22.42 18.43
N ASP A 106 -3.32 21.58 17.39
CA ASP A 106 -2.27 20.61 17.14
C ASP A 106 -0.93 21.29 16.82
N ILE A 107 0.18 20.73 17.26
CA ILE A 107 1.50 21.29 16.93
C ILE A 107 2.01 20.79 15.58
N GLU A 108 1.47 19.67 15.08
CA GLU A 108 1.87 19.02 13.83
C GLU A 108 0.98 19.53 12.68
N ASP A 109 1.59 20.23 11.72
CA ASP A 109 0.87 20.82 10.58
C ASP A 109 0.29 19.73 9.66
N GLU A 110 0.99 18.60 9.55
CA GLU A 110 0.72 17.43 8.73
C GLU A 110 -0.64 16.78 9.06
N LYS A 111 -1.13 16.98 10.30
CA LYS A 111 -2.38 16.38 10.76
C LYS A 111 -3.65 17.09 10.29
N THR A 112 -3.52 18.24 9.63
CA THR A 112 -4.66 19.00 9.09
C THR A 112 -5.52 18.15 8.15
N VAL A 113 -4.89 17.42 7.23
CA VAL A 113 -5.57 16.53 6.28
C VAL A 113 -6.29 15.38 7.02
N PRO A 114 -5.65 14.59 7.91
CA PRO A 114 -6.34 13.58 8.71
C PRO A 114 -7.57 14.08 9.47
N TYR A 115 -7.50 15.28 10.06
CA TYR A 115 -8.65 15.84 10.79
C TYR A 115 -9.82 16.14 9.85
N ALA A 116 -9.54 16.70 8.68
CA ALA A 116 -10.56 16.97 7.67
C ALA A 116 -11.21 15.68 7.15
N LEU A 117 -10.39 14.67 6.84
CA LEU A 117 -10.87 13.37 6.35
C LEU A 117 -11.67 12.61 7.41
N LEU A 118 -11.24 12.64 8.68
CA LEU A 118 -12.03 12.06 9.76
C LEU A 118 -13.38 12.77 9.93
N THR A 119 -13.39 14.10 9.82
CA THR A 119 -14.62 14.90 9.85
C THR A 119 -15.57 14.48 8.74
N ARG A 120 -15.05 14.31 7.53
CA ARG A 120 -15.78 13.84 6.36
C ARG A 120 -16.35 12.43 6.56
N SER A 121 -15.53 11.50 7.03
CA SER A 121 -15.92 10.12 7.30
C SER A 121 -17.05 10.04 8.36
N ILE A 122 -16.99 10.88 9.38
CA ILE A 122 -18.08 10.99 10.37
C ILE A 122 -19.35 11.56 9.73
N ALA A 123 -19.23 12.62 8.91
CA ALA A 123 -20.37 13.26 8.25
C ALA A 123 -21.07 12.34 7.23
N CYS A 124 -20.30 11.49 6.55
CA CYS A 124 -20.80 10.50 5.59
C CYS A 124 -21.33 9.22 6.28
N GLY A 125 -21.17 9.10 7.60
CA GLY A 125 -21.63 7.93 8.35
C GLY A 125 -20.78 6.68 8.18
N THR A 126 -19.58 6.78 7.60
CA THR A 126 -18.65 5.64 7.51
C THR A 126 -18.06 5.29 8.88
N VAL A 127 -17.98 6.27 9.78
CA VAL A 127 -17.61 6.05 11.20
C VAL A 127 -18.85 5.79 12.05
N GLN A 128 -18.90 4.59 12.64
CA GLN A 128 -19.93 4.20 13.60
C GLN A 128 -20.00 5.18 14.78
N GLN A 129 -21.22 5.51 15.23
CA GLN A 129 -21.45 6.56 16.24
C GLN A 129 -20.66 6.32 17.54
N GLU A 130 -20.56 5.08 17.98
CA GLU A 130 -19.87 4.67 19.20
C GLU A 130 -18.35 4.88 19.12
N LEU A 131 -17.77 4.87 17.90
CA LEU A 131 -16.34 5.00 17.66
C LEU A 131 -15.90 6.46 17.45
N ARG A 132 -16.81 7.37 17.09
CA ARG A 132 -16.50 8.77 16.74
C ARG A 132 -15.64 9.46 17.79
N ARG A 133 -16.06 9.42 19.05
CA ARG A 133 -15.34 10.09 20.15
C ARG A 133 -13.95 9.48 20.36
N HIS A 134 -13.85 8.15 20.27
CA HIS A 134 -12.58 7.45 20.39
C HIS A 134 -11.63 7.85 19.26
N PHE A 135 -12.09 7.89 18.01
CA PHE A 135 -11.28 8.30 16.86
C PHE A 135 -10.82 9.76 16.96
N ILE A 136 -11.70 10.69 17.36
CA ILE A 136 -11.33 12.10 17.55
C ILE A 136 -10.21 12.24 18.60
N LEU A 137 -10.35 11.56 19.74
CA LEU A 137 -9.32 11.60 20.79
C LEU A 137 -8.04 10.89 20.37
N ALA A 138 -8.16 9.74 19.70
CA ALA A 138 -7.01 8.99 19.22
C ALA A 138 -6.20 9.80 18.20
N LEU A 139 -6.86 10.42 17.22
CA LEU A 139 -6.18 11.28 16.24
C LEU A 139 -5.52 12.47 16.93
N LYS A 140 -6.18 13.08 17.91
CA LYS A 140 -5.58 14.18 18.68
C LYS A 140 -4.32 13.79 19.44
N ASP A 141 -4.33 12.63 20.08
CA ASP A 141 -3.25 12.19 20.96
C ASP A 141 -2.11 11.48 20.22
N LEU A 142 -2.31 11.03 18.98
CA LEU A 142 -1.27 10.38 18.18
C LEU A 142 -0.33 11.43 17.58
N ALA A 143 0.98 11.17 17.68
CA ALA A 143 1.98 11.86 16.87
C ALA A 143 1.78 11.50 15.39
N TRP A 144 2.18 12.40 14.49
CA TRP A 144 2.15 12.18 13.05
C TRP A 144 2.89 10.90 12.66
N ASP A 145 4.11 10.70 13.17
CA ASP A 145 4.92 9.52 12.87
C ASP A 145 4.22 8.21 13.28
N HIS A 146 3.43 8.22 14.37
CA HIS A 146 2.68 7.04 14.78
C HIS A 146 1.48 6.77 13.86
N LEU A 147 0.82 7.83 13.37
CA LEU A 147 -0.24 7.72 12.38
C LEU A 147 0.32 7.20 11.05
N ASP A 148 1.45 7.74 10.59
CA ASP A 148 2.11 7.30 9.37
C ASP A 148 2.61 5.85 9.47
N PHE A 149 3.15 5.46 10.63
CA PHE A 149 3.51 4.07 10.91
C PHE A 149 2.30 3.13 10.83
N LEU A 150 1.15 3.54 11.39
CA LEU A 150 -0.10 2.77 11.33
C LEU A 150 -0.60 2.64 9.88
N ARG A 151 -0.54 3.72 9.09
CA ARG A 151 -0.88 3.73 7.65
C ARG A 151 0.01 2.77 6.87
N LYS A 152 1.32 2.82 7.07
CA LYS A 152 2.26 1.90 6.43
C LYS A 152 1.93 0.43 6.75
N ALA A 153 1.65 0.12 8.02
CA ALA A 153 1.22 -1.23 8.40
C ALA A 153 -0.09 -1.63 7.70
N TYR A 154 -1.03 -0.71 7.52
CA TYR A 154 -2.28 -0.93 6.81
C TYR A 154 -2.03 -1.24 5.33
N VAL A 155 -1.21 -0.43 4.65
CA VAL A 155 -0.83 -0.65 3.25
C VAL A 155 -0.23 -2.04 3.07
N VAL A 156 0.68 -2.45 3.95
CA VAL A 156 1.27 -3.79 3.91
C VAL A 156 0.24 -4.89 4.18
N SER A 157 -0.73 -4.69 5.08
CA SER A 157 -1.75 -5.70 5.34
C SER A 157 -2.74 -5.91 4.18
N LYS A 158 -2.92 -4.91 3.31
CA LYS A 158 -3.89 -4.94 2.20
C LYS A 158 -3.27 -5.35 0.87
N ASN A 159 -1.96 -5.27 0.74
CA ASN A 159 -1.25 -5.47 -0.53
C ASN A 159 -0.24 -6.61 -0.44
N SER A 160 -0.03 -7.34 -1.54
CA SER A 160 1.02 -8.34 -1.62
C SER A 160 2.38 -7.66 -1.88
N ILE A 161 2.95 -7.06 -0.84
CA ILE A 161 4.18 -6.26 -0.94
C ILE A 161 5.40 -7.16 -1.11
N ILE A 162 6.31 -6.75 -1.98
CA ILE A 162 7.58 -7.44 -2.21
C ILE A 162 8.48 -7.27 -0.96
N PRO A 163 8.83 -8.34 -0.21
CA PRO A 163 9.63 -8.25 1.02
C PRO A 163 11.10 -8.01 0.68
N PRO A 164 11.91 -7.32 1.49
CA PRO A 164 13.31 -7.02 1.18
C PRO A 164 14.16 -8.21 0.73
N GLN A 165 13.85 -9.41 1.23
CA GLN A 165 14.51 -10.67 0.89
C GLN A 165 13.48 -11.79 0.72
N GLY A 166 13.76 -12.72 -0.19
CA GLY A 166 12.96 -13.93 -0.40
C GLY A 166 11.71 -13.75 -1.29
N PRO A 167 10.97 -14.86 -1.55
CA PRO A 167 9.86 -14.90 -2.49
C PRO A 167 8.47 -14.69 -1.85
N GLY A 168 8.41 -14.43 -0.55
CA GLY A 168 7.16 -14.23 0.19
C GLY A 168 6.51 -12.87 -0.04
N ALA A 169 5.56 -12.51 0.82
CA ALA A 169 5.08 -11.13 0.93
C ALA A 169 5.62 -10.50 2.22
N LEU A 170 5.83 -9.19 2.22
CA LEU A 170 6.06 -8.46 3.47
C LEU A 170 4.77 -8.49 4.28
N GLU A 171 4.85 -8.92 5.54
CA GLU A 171 3.68 -8.97 6.43
C GLU A 171 3.69 -7.77 7.38
N ALA A 172 2.50 -7.27 7.71
CA ALA A 172 2.36 -6.17 8.67
C ALA A 172 2.98 -6.52 10.03
N GLN A 173 2.93 -7.80 10.43
CA GLN A 173 3.62 -8.30 11.62
C GLN A 173 5.11 -7.95 11.61
N THR A 174 5.80 -8.05 10.46
CA THR A 174 7.23 -7.72 10.38
C THR A 174 7.48 -6.24 10.71
N ILE A 175 6.58 -5.35 10.33
CA ILE A 175 6.64 -3.92 10.70
C ILE A 175 6.32 -3.74 12.18
N LEU A 176 5.23 -4.36 12.65
CA LEU A 176 4.74 -4.22 14.02
C LEU A 176 5.64 -4.87 15.07
N THR A 177 6.60 -5.71 14.69
CA THR A 177 7.52 -6.40 15.62
C THR A 177 9.00 -6.18 15.33
N GLY A 178 9.35 -5.67 14.14
CA GLY A 178 10.73 -5.50 13.68
C GLY A 178 11.46 -4.29 14.26
N TYR A 179 10.91 -3.65 15.30
CA TYR A 179 11.50 -2.45 15.92
C TYR A 179 12.61 -2.80 16.91
N THR A 180 13.48 -1.82 17.18
CA THR A 180 14.44 -1.92 18.29
C THR A 180 13.77 -1.46 19.59
N PRO A 181 13.86 -2.22 20.71
CA PRO A 181 13.29 -1.78 21.99
C PRO A 181 13.80 -0.40 22.39
N GLY A 182 12.86 0.52 22.68
CA GLY A 182 13.14 1.90 23.05
C GLY A 182 13.27 2.88 21.88
N SER A 183 13.15 2.41 20.63
CA SER A 183 13.06 3.27 19.45
C SER A 183 11.71 3.99 19.33
N VAL A 184 11.63 4.97 18.42
CA VAL A 184 10.37 5.66 18.07
C VAL A 184 9.32 4.66 17.59
N ASP A 185 9.69 3.70 16.75
CA ASP A 185 8.78 2.64 16.26
C ASP A 185 8.24 1.78 17.40
N HIS A 186 9.06 1.48 18.42
CA HIS A 186 8.58 0.78 19.62
C HIS A 186 7.53 1.60 20.37
N LEU A 187 7.75 2.91 20.54
CA LEU A 187 6.79 3.81 21.18
C LEU A 187 5.51 3.96 20.36
N ALA A 188 5.61 3.96 19.03
CA ALA A 188 4.47 3.94 18.12
C ALA A 188 3.62 2.68 18.37
N VAL A 189 4.21 1.49 18.34
CA VAL A 189 3.48 0.23 18.58
C VAL A 189 2.82 0.20 19.95
N VAL A 190 3.51 0.63 21.01
CA VAL A 190 2.93 0.70 22.37
C VAL A 190 1.73 1.65 22.41
N SER A 191 1.87 2.84 21.81
CA SER A 191 0.78 3.82 21.73
C SER A 191 -0.42 3.29 20.95
N LEU A 192 -0.18 2.72 19.76
CA LEU A 192 -1.22 2.16 18.90
C LEU A 192 -1.93 0.96 19.54
N THR A 193 -1.19 0.11 20.26
CA THR A 193 -1.76 -1.02 21.03
C THR A 193 -2.64 -0.51 22.17
N SER A 194 -2.19 0.50 22.93
CA SER A 194 -2.97 1.08 24.03
C SER A 194 -4.29 1.71 23.58
N LYS A 195 -4.34 2.17 22.32
CA LYS A 195 -5.55 2.71 21.67
C LYS A 195 -6.41 1.63 21.01
N GLY A 196 -5.98 0.37 20.99
CA GLY A 196 -6.72 -0.75 20.42
C GLY A 196 -6.62 -0.87 18.90
N PHE A 197 -5.70 -0.15 18.24
CA PHE A 197 -5.49 -0.22 16.79
C PHE A 197 -4.62 -1.39 16.35
N VAL A 198 -3.79 -1.90 17.28
CA VAL A 198 -2.99 -3.11 17.11
C VAL A 198 -3.49 -4.17 18.09
N ALA A 199 -3.70 -5.38 17.59
CA ALA A 199 -4.14 -6.53 18.38
C ALA A 199 -3.09 -7.65 18.26
N GLY A 200 -2.20 -7.74 19.26
CA GLY A 200 -1.10 -8.69 19.24
C GLY A 200 -0.10 -8.34 18.13
N LEU A 201 -0.09 -9.13 17.06
CA LEU A 201 0.88 -9.06 15.97
C LEU A 201 0.31 -8.44 14.68
N GLU A 202 -0.97 -8.04 14.71
CA GLU A 202 -1.71 -7.58 13.54
C GLU A 202 -2.45 -6.27 13.83
N LEU A 203 -2.88 -5.61 12.76
CA LEU A 203 -3.84 -4.51 12.87
C LEU A 203 -5.21 -5.04 13.29
N SER A 204 -5.82 -4.39 14.27
CA SER A 204 -7.21 -4.68 14.60
C SER A 204 -8.15 -4.10 13.54
N GLN A 205 -9.37 -4.62 13.46
CA GLN A 205 -10.40 -4.04 12.60
C GLN A 205 -10.66 -2.56 12.96
N LEU A 206 -10.55 -2.21 14.26
CA LEU A 206 -10.68 -0.84 14.72
C LEU A 206 -9.57 0.06 14.14
N GLY A 207 -8.33 -0.44 14.12
CA GLY A 207 -7.17 0.24 13.53
C GLY A 207 -7.32 0.42 12.02
N MET A 208 -7.77 -0.62 11.31
CA MET A 208 -8.04 -0.52 9.86
C MET A 208 -9.10 0.54 9.56
N ASN A 209 -10.23 0.50 10.28
CA ASN A 209 -11.31 1.48 10.11
C ASN A 209 -10.83 2.90 10.43
N PHE A 210 -9.97 3.06 11.44
CA PHE A 210 -9.41 4.36 11.80
C PHE A 210 -8.53 4.93 10.68
N VAL A 211 -7.62 4.11 10.12
CA VAL A 211 -6.76 4.50 8.98
C VAL A 211 -7.60 4.91 7.78
N GLU A 212 -8.57 4.08 7.39
CA GLU A 212 -9.49 4.35 6.27
C GLU A 212 -10.30 5.64 6.48
N SER A 213 -10.64 5.96 7.74
CA SER A 213 -11.45 7.14 8.05
C SER A 213 -10.68 8.46 8.01
N CYS A 214 -9.35 8.44 8.13
CA CYS A 214 -8.53 9.66 8.28
C CYS A 214 -7.33 9.73 7.32
N SER A 215 -7.33 8.95 6.24
CA SER A 215 -6.25 8.94 5.25
C SER A 215 -6.82 9.07 3.85
N ALA A 216 -6.10 9.75 2.97
CA ALA A 216 -6.47 9.81 1.56
C ALA A 216 -6.12 8.48 0.87
N GLU A 217 -6.77 8.14 -0.25
CA GLU A 217 -6.45 6.92 -0.99
C GLU A 217 -5.00 6.93 -1.48
N ASP A 218 -4.51 8.08 -1.95
CA ASP A 218 -3.12 8.28 -2.35
C ASP A 218 -2.11 7.99 -1.21
N ASP A 219 -2.44 8.37 0.03
CA ASP A 219 -1.60 8.11 1.22
C ASP A 219 -1.58 6.60 1.58
N LEU A 220 -2.58 5.85 1.11
CA LEU A 220 -2.71 4.40 1.34
C LEU A 220 -2.22 3.58 0.14
N ALA A 221 -1.70 4.22 -0.90
CA ALA A 221 -1.09 3.53 -2.02
C ALA A 221 0.29 2.98 -1.62
N PRO A 222 0.68 1.78 -2.07
CA PRO A 222 2.03 1.25 -1.89
C PRO A 222 3.15 2.23 -2.33
N GLY A 223 2.88 3.01 -3.37
CA GLY A 223 3.81 4.03 -3.88
C GLY A 223 4.16 5.13 -2.88
N ALA A 224 3.24 5.50 -1.97
CA ALA A 224 3.47 6.52 -0.95
C ALA A 224 4.63 6.15 0.00
N TYR A 225 4.88 4.85 0.16
CA TYR A 225 5.95 4.30 1.01
C TYR A 225 7.12 3.73 0.22
N GLY A 226 7.18 3.97 -1.10
CA GLY A 226 8.19 3.38 -1.98
C GLY A 226 8.12 1.85 -2.05
N LEU A 227 6.96 1.26 -1.75
CA LEU A 227 6.75 -0.18 -1.74
C LEU A 227 6.30 -0.66 -3.12
N GLN A 228 6.83 -1.81 -3.52
CA GLN A 228 6.41 -2.50 -4.74
C GLN A 228 5.45 -3.64 -4.40
N VAL A 229 4.49 -3.89 -5.30
CA VAL A 229 3.50 -4.95 -5.17
C VAL A 229 3.83 -6.06 -6.15
N TRP A 230 3.65 -7.32 -5.73
CA TRP A 230 3.65 -8.45 -6.65
C TRP A 230 2.52 -8.30 -7.68
N SER A 231 2.85 -8.48 -8.96
CA SER A 231 1.93 -8.44 -10.10
C SER A 231 0.90 -9.58 -10.13
N GLY A 232 1.01 -10.56 -9.22
CA GLY A 232 0.27 -11.81 -9.24
C GLY A 232 0.87 -12.88 -10.16
N TYR A 233 1.89 -12.54 -10.95
CA TYR A 233 2.62 -13.52 -11.76
C TYR A 233 3.67 -14.27 -10.93
N LYS A 234 3.77 -15.56 -11.21
CA LYS A 234 4.67 -16.52 -10.58
C LYS A 234 5.41 -17.27 -11.68
N CYS A 235 6.72 -17.04 -11.76
CA CYS A 235 7.59 -17.62 -12.78
C CYS A 235 8.23 -18.92 -12.30
N ASP A 236 8.10 -19.97 -13.10
CA ASP A 236 8.85 -21.21 -12.97
C ASP A 236 10.15 -21.09 -13.76
N ILE A 237 11.29 -21.03 -13.08
CA ILE A 237 12.59 -21.05 -13.75
C ILE A 237 13.04 -22.51 -13.83
N ILE A 238 13.25 -23.00 -15.04
CA ILE A 238 13.66 -24.36 -15.33
C ILE A 238 15.07 -24.31 -15.92
N PHE A 239 16.04 -24.85 -15.19
CA PHE A 239 17.45 -24.84 -15.56
C PHE A 239 17.92 -26.24 -15.94
N LEU A 240 18.34 -26.41 -17.19
CA LEU A 240 18.68 -27.70 -17.79
C LEU A 240 20.19 -27.91 -18.00
N ASP A 241 21.00 -27.03 -17.43
CA ASP A 241 22.45 -27.17 -17.39
C ASP A 241 22.89 -27.60 -15.99
N GLN A 242 24.00 -28.34 -15.88
CA GLN A 242 24.53 -28.87 -14.62
C GLN A 242 25.81 -28.15 -14.19
N SER A 243 26.25 -27.15 -14.94
CA SER A 243 27.47 -26.42 -14.64
C SER A 243 27.26 -25.38 -13.53
N SER A 244 28.15 -25.40 -12.54
CA SER A 244 28.09 -24.55 -11.33
C SER A 244 28.30 -23.05 -11.60
N SER A 245 28.80 -22.69 -12.79
CA SER A 245 29.10 -21.31 -13.19
C SER A 245 27.87 -20.42 -13.43
N PHE A 246 26.66 -20.99 -13.47
CA PHE A 246 25.44 -20.28 -13.90
C PHE A 246 24.45 -19.94 -12.79
N MET A 247 24.77 -20.26 -11.54
CA MET A 247 23.91 -19.86 -10.41
C MET A 247 23.81 -18.33 -10.30
N GLN A 248 24.89 -17.60 -10.57
CA GLN A 248 24.88 -16.13 -10.62
C GLN A 248 23.94 -15.59 -11.71
N SER A 249 23.78 -16.32 -12.81
CA SER A 249 22.88 -15.96 -13.90
C SER A 249 21.42 -16.15 -13.53
N ILE A 250 21.12 -17.18 -12.73
CA ILE A 250 19.77 -17.38 -12.16
C ILE A 250 19.45 -16.23 -11.21
N ASP A 251 20.38 -15.83 -10.34
CA ASP A 251 20.18 -14.72 -9.41
C ASP A 251 19.89 -13.41 -10.15
N ALA A 252 20.57 -13.15 -11.26
CA ALA A 252 20.32 -11.97 -12.11
C ALA A 252 18.91 -11.99 -12.71
N VAL A 253 18.47 -13.14 -13.24
CA VAL A 253 17.10 -13.29 -13.78
C VAL A 253 16.05 -13.16 -12.68
N GLN A 254 16.29 -13.73 -11.50
CA GLN A 254 15.40 -13.59 -10.34
C GLN A 254 15.31 -12.14 -9.87
N ALA A 255 16.42 -11.41 -9.84
CA ALA A 255 16.44 -9.98 -9.51
C ALA A 255 15.66 -9.15 -10.54
N ALA A 256 15.84 -9.41 -11.84
CA ALA A 256 15.09 -8.74 -12.90
C ALA A 256 13.59 -9.03 -12.84
N LEU A 257 13.19 -10.29 -12.61
CA LEU A 257 11.78 -10.68 -12.42
C LEU A 257 11.17 -9.93 -11.24
N ARG A 258 11.89 -9.91 -10.12
CA ARG A 258 11.49 -9.23 -8.90
C ARG A 258 11.35 -7.72 -9.11
N GLY A 259 12.26 -7.08 -9.85
CA GLY A 259 12.18 -5.66 -10.22
C GLY A 259 10.95 -5.31 -11.07
N LYS A 260 10.37 -6.29 -11.76
CA LYS A 260 9.09 -6.16 -12.50
C LYS A 260 7.89 -6.71 -11.72
N GLY A 261 8.05 -7.02 -10.43
CA GLY A 261 7.00 -7.54 -9.58
C GLY A 261 6.53 -8.95 -9.93
N ILE A 262 7.35 -9.76 -10.60
CA ILE A 262 7.06 -11.17 -10.87
C ILE A 262 7.78 -12.02 -9.83
N SER A 263 7.03 -12.80 -9.05
CA SER A 263 7.65 -13.66 -8.04
C SER A 263 8.17 -14.94 -8.67
N CYS A 264 9.27 -15.48 -8.12
CA CYS A 264 9.79 -16.80 -8.46
C CYS A 264 9.74 -17.68 -7.20
N GLY A 265 9.52 -18.99 -7.36
CA GLY A 265 9.57 -19.91 -6.23
C GLY A 265 10.96 -19.93 -5.56
N SER A 266 11.03 -20.46 -4.34
CA SER A 266 12.29 -20.63 -3.58
C SER A 266 13.27 -21.65 -4.18
N GLY A 267 12.99 -22.20 -5.37
CA GLY A 267 13.87 -23.12 -6.06
C GLY A 267 13.68 -23.05 -7.57
N THR A 268 14.80 -23.04 -8.28
CA THR A 268 14.87 -23.28 -9.72
C THR A 268 14.70 -24.77 -9.97
N ALA A 269 13.79 -25.16 -10.87
CA ALA A 269 13.61 -26.56 -11.24
C ALA A 269 14.82 -27.01 -12.07
N MET A 270 15.64 -27.89 -11.51
CA MET A 270 16.75 -28.52 -12.23
C MET A 270 16.23 -29.59 -13.19
N GLU A 271 17.05 -30.04 -14.14
CA GLU A 271 16.69 -31.10 -15.11
C GLU A 271 16.05 -32.33 -14.45
N GLY A 272 16.51 -32.75 -13.26
CA GLY A 272 15.92 -33.88 -12.54
C GLY A 272 14.44 -33.73 -12.17
N ALA A 273 13.92 -32.50 -12.11
CA ALA A 273 12.49 -32.23 -11.93
C ALA A 273 11.64 -32.72 -13.11
N LEU A 274 12.25 -32.94 -14.28
CA LEU A 274 11.60 -33.47 -15.48
C LEU A 274 11.57 -35.00 -15.53
N ASN A 275 12.10 -35.71 -14.53
CA ASN A 275 12.01 -37.18 -14.45
C ASN A 275 10.58 -37.66 -14.14
N ARG A 276 9.67 -36.74 -13.78
CA ARG A 276 8.26 -37.00 -13.54
C ARG A 276 7.44 -36.01 -14.33
N ARG A 277 6.25 -36.46 -14.75
CA ARG A 277 5.26 -35.60 -15.39
C ARG A 277 4.57 -34.72 -14.33
N ASP A 278 5.24 -33.64 -13.95
CA ASP A 278 4.76 -32.73 -12.91
C ASP A 278 4.70 -31.28 -13.42
N SER A 279 3.55 -30.65 -13.21
CA SER A 279 3.31 -29.25 -13.55
C SER A 279 3.36 -28.40 -12.29
N ASN A 280 4.17 -27.34 -12.28
CA ASN A 280 4.11 -26.36 -11.19
C ASN A 280 2.79 -25.60 -11.27
N LEU A 281 1.79 -26.02 -10.51
CA LEU A 281 0.44 -25.43 -10.47
C LEU A 281 0.45 -23.99 -9.91
N TYR A 282 1.49 -23.64 -9.16
CA TYR A 282 1.61 -22.31 -8.56
C TYR A 282 2.27 -21.29 -9.50
N ALA A 283 2.89 -21.74 -10.59
CA ALA A 283 3.52 -20.86 -11.57
C ALA A 283 2.62 -20.69 -12.80
N ASN A 284 2.43 -19.45 -13.22
CA ASN A 284 1.61 -19.07 -14.37
C ASN A 284 2.43 -18.53 -15.55
N CYS A 285 3.75 -18.43 -15.43
CA CYS A 285 4.69 -18.20 -16.52
C CYS A 285 5.96 -19.05 -16.33
N ALA A 286 6.78 -19.18 -17.37
CA ALA A 286 7.99 -20.02 -17.31
C ALA A 286 9.19 -19.40 -18.04
N ILE A 287 10.38 -19.66 -17.52
CA ILE A 287 11.65 -19.40 -18.20
C ILE A 287 12.40 -20.72 -18.26
N VAL A 288 12.78 -21.15 -19.47
CA VAL A 288 13.58 -22.37 -19.67
C VAL A 288 14.98 -21.97 -20.10
N ILE A 289 15.99 -22.39 -19.35
CA ILE A 289 17.39 -22.04 -19.57
C ILE A 289 18.17 -23.30 -19.90
N PHE A 290 18.88 -23.30 -21.03
CA PHE A 290 19.68 -24.44 -21.47
C PHE A 290 20.86 -24.01 -22.32
N ARG A 291 21.91 -24.83 -22.33
CA ARG A 291 23.04 -24.67 -23.23
C ARG A 291 22.67 -25.04 -24.66
N ARG A 292 23.17 -24.31 -25.65
CA ARG A 292 23.02 -24.64 -27.07
C ARG A 292 23.47 -26.10 -27.31
N GLY A 293 22.69 -26.84 -28.11
CA GLY A 293 22.92 -28.27 -28.36
C GLY A 293 22.42 -29.19 -27.24
N LYS A 294 21.74 -28.67 -26.21
CA LYS A 294 21.09 -29.51 -25.20
C LYS A 294 19.99 -30.34 -25.85
N THR A 295 20.16 -31.65 -25.84
CA THR A 295 19.11 -32.61 -26.18
C THR A 295 18.52 -33.22 -24.91
N LEU A 296 17.20 -33.36 -24.86
CA LEU A 296 16.51 -34.15 -23.84
C LEU A 296 16.05 -35.47 -24.46
N ASP A 297 16.02 -36.53 -23.65
CA ASP A 297 15.32 -37.75 -24.03
C ASP A 297 13.81 -37.47 -24.22
N HIS A 298 13.12 -38.38 -24.90
CA HIS A 298 11.72 -38.21 -25.26
C HIS A 298 10.82 -37.93 -24.05
N ASP A 299 11.02 -38.67 -22.95
CA ASP A 299 10.20 -38.56 -21.75
C ASP A 299 10.39 -37.20 -21.07
N ARG A 300 11.65 -36.73 -20.94
CA ARG A 300 11.95 -35.42 -20.36
C ARG A 300 11.47 -34.27 -21.22
N LEU A 301 11.56 -34.39 -22.55
CA LEU A 301 11.05 -33.38 -23.47
C LEU A 301 9.52 -33.24 -23.35
N GLU A 302 8.81 -34.36 -23.32
CA GLU A 302 7.35 -34.36 -23.11
C GLU A 302 6.97 -33.84 -21.72
N ASN A 303 7.75 -34.16 -20.68
CA ASN A 303 7.54 -33.61 -19.34
C ASN A 303 7.81 -32.10 -19.28
N LEU A 304 8.82 -31.59 -20.00
CA LEU A 304 9.08 -30.15 -20.12
C LEU A 304 7.92 -29.44 -20.80
N LYS A 305 7.46 -29.95 -21.96
CA LYS A 305 6.28 -29.42 -22.66
C LYS A 305 5.04 -29.47 -21.77
N TYR A 306 4.85 -30.55 -21.02
CA TYR A 306 3.75 -30.67 -20.06
C TYR A 306 3.88 -29.73 -18.85
N ARG A 307 5.09 -29.38 -18.42
CA ARG A 307 5.28 -28.45 -17.29
C ARG A 307 5.02 -26.99 -17.69
N VAL A 308 5.44 -26.65 -18.91
CA VAL A 308 5.26 -25.31 -19.50
C VAL A 308 3.84 -25.13 -20.05
N GLN A 309 3.27 -26.14 -20.69
CA GLN A 309 1.88 -26.16 -21.19
C GLN A 309 1.55 -24.87 -21.99
N SER A 310 0.45 -24.21 -21.65
CA SER A 310 -0.05 -22.97 -22.23
C SER A 310 0.47 -21.72 -21.52
N LYS A 311 1.42 -21.85 -20.59
CA LYS A 311 1.95 -20.70 -19.86
C LYS A 311 2.76 -19.81 -20.81
N PRO A 312 2.66 -18.48 -20.69
CA PRO A 312 3.62 -17.57 -21.31
C PRO A 312 5.05 -17.99 -20.93
N ALA A 313 5.86 -18.29 -21.93
CA ALA A 313 7.20 -18.81 -21.74
C ALA A 313 8.22 -18.13 -22.63
N VAL A 314 9.45 -18.05 -22.12
CA VAL A 314 10.65 -17.63 -22.85
C VAL A 314 11.73 -18.69 -22.66
N GLN A 315 12.45 -18.99 -23.72
CA GLN A 315 13.62 -19.86 -23.72
C GLN A 315 14.89 -19.02 -23.77
N ILE A 316 15.86 -19.38 -22.96
CA ILE A 316 17.20 -18.79 -22.95
C ILE A 316 18.17 -19.85 -23.44
N VAL A 317 18.79 -19.59 -24.59
CA VAL A 317 19.79 -20.48 -25.18
C VAL A 317 21.17 -19.91 -24.91
N LEU A 318 21.94 -20.62 -24.11
CA LEU A 318 23.32 -20.23 -23.79
C LEU A 318 24.25 -20.68 -24.90
N ASP A 319 24.74 -19.72 -25.67
CA ASP A 319 25.66 -19.94 -26.78
C ASP A 319 27.11 -19.75 -26.32
N PHE A 320 27.93 -20.78 -26.57
CA PHE A 320 29.36 -20.77 -26.26
C PHE A 320 30.24 -20.92 -27.51
N ASP A 321 29.67 -21.45 -28.59
CA ASP A 321 30.42 -22.05 -29.69
C ASP A 321 30.04 -21.47 -31.06
N GLY A 322 29.03 -20.58 -31.13
CA GLY A 322 28.88 -19.55 -32.18
C GLY A 322 28.33 -19.95 -33.55
N ASP A 323 28.39 -21.22 -33.96
CA ASP A 323 28.26 -21.53 -35.40
C ASP A 323 26.95 -22.20 -35.87
N ASP A 324 26.03 -22.61 -34.97
CA ASP A 324 24.79 -23.31 -35.34
C ASP A 324 23.48 -22.60 -34.92
N THR A 325 22.41 -22.81 -35.69
CA THR A 325 21.06 -22.32 -35.35
C THR A 325 20.56 -22.97 -34.06
N PRO A 326 20.03 -22.20 -33.09
CA PRO A 326 19.58 -22.74 -31.82
C PRO A 326 18.36 -23.66 -32.01
N GLU A 327 18.50 -24.94 -31.64
CA GLU A 327 17.35 -25.83 -31.52
C GLU A 327 16.48 -25.44 -30.32
N LEU A 328 15.18 -25.31 -30.56
CA LEU A 328 14.20 -24.96 -29.55
C LEU A 328 13.66 -26.22 -28.87
N LEU A 329 13.62 -26.24 -27.53
CA LEU A 329 13.07 -27.36 -26.77
C LEU A 329 11.54 -27.28 -26.65
N ILE A 330 10.99 -26.06 -26.67
CA ILE A 330 9.55 -25.79 -26.65
C ILE A 330 9.18 -24.74 -27.71
N GLU A 331 7.90 -24.64 -28.04
CA GLU A 331 7.39 -23.59 -28.91
C GLU A 331 7.22 -22.28 -28.12
N ALA A 332 8.30 -21.54 -27.94
CA ALA A 332 8.33 -20.28 -27.21
C ALA A 332 9.36 -19.32 -27.80
N GLU A 333 9.20 -18.02 -27.50
CA GLU A 333 10.20 -17.02 -27.88
C GLU A 333 11.55 -17.39 -27.29
N SER A 334 12.62 -17.27 -28.08
CA SER A 334 13.97 -17.60 -27.65
C SER A 334 14.87 -16.37 -27.64
N VAL A 335 15.70 -16.30 -26.61
CA VAL A 335 16.76 -15.31 -26.46
C VAL A 335 18.08 -16.08 -26.44
N VAL A 336 18.92 -15.82 -27.43
CA VAL A 336 20.26 -16.39 -27.49
C VAL A 336 21.20 -15.44 -26.76
N ILE A 337 21.96 -15.96 -25.80
CA ILE A 337 22.87 -15.16 -24.99
C ILE A 337 24.22 -15.86 -24.96
N SER A 338 25.29 -15.10 -25.19
CA SER A 338 26.65 -15.59 -24.98
C SER A 338 26.85 -15.96 -23.50
N GLY A 339 27.46 -17.10 -23.21
CA GLY A 339 27.49 -17.67 -21.85
C GLY A 339 28.00 -16.77 -20.71
N GLY A 340 28.75 -15.71 -21.00
CA GLY A 340 29.20 -14.72 -20.01
C GLY A 340 28.26 -13.53 -19.77
N ASP A 341 27.19 -13.39 -20.55
CA ASP A 341 26.46 -12.12 -20.69
C ASP A 341 25.01 -12.16 -20.17
N ILE A 342 24.60 -13.26 -19.52
CA ILE A 342 23.24 -13.41 -18.99
C ILE A 342 22.92 -12.31 -17.97
N THR A 343 23.88 -11.94 -17.14
CA THR A 343 23.71 -10.87 -16.14
C THR A 343 23.35 -9.54 -16.79
N SER A 344 23.99 -9.21 -17.93
CA SER A 344 23.71 -7.99 -18.70
C SER A 344 22.38 -8.04 -19.46
N ASN A 345 21.86 -9.24 -19.72
CA ASN A 345 20.67 -9.47 -20.54
C ASN A 345 19.43 -9.90 -19.74
N ALA A 346 19.53 -9.98 -18.39
CA ALA A 346 18.44 -10.42 -17.52
C ALA A 346 17.16 -9.56 -17.69
N ASP A 347 17.32 -8.23 -17.80
CA ASP A 347 16.18 -7.33 -18.02
C ASP A 347 15.50 -7.59 -19.36
N LEU A 348 16.28 -7.78 -20.44
CA LEU A 348 15.75 -8.09 -21.77
C LEU A 348 14.93 -9.39 -21.76
N ILE A 349 15.43 -10.43 -21.10
CA ILE A 349 14.71 -11.71 -20.95
C ILE A 349 13.35 -11.49 -20.28
N VAL A 350 13.33 -10.74 -19.18
CA VAL A 350 12.10 -10.48 -18.43
C VAL A 350 11.14 -9.61 -19.23
N GLU A 351 11.64 -8.65 -20.01
CA GLU A 351 10.82 -7.84 -20.90
C GLU A 351 10.15 -8.68 -22.00
N ARG A 352 10.86 -9.65 -22.59
CA ARG A 352 10.25 -10.63 -23.51
C ARG A 352 9.16 -11.44 -22.82
N LEU A 353 9.40 -11.90 -21.59
CA LEU A 353 8.40 -12.65 -20.84
C LEU A 353 7.14 -11.80 -20.58
N ILE A 354 7.30 -10.54 -20.19
CA ILE A 354 6.19 -9.60 -19.97
C ILE A 354 5.42 -9.37 -21.26
N ALA A 355 6.09 -9.19 -22.40
CA ALA A 355 5.43 -9.07 -23.69
C ALA A 355 4.56 -10.29 -24.01
N ARG A 356 5.06 -11.51 -23.72
CA ARG A 356 4.29 -12.75 -23.89
C ARG A 356 3.10 -12.83 -22.94
N ILE A 357 3.29 -12.49 -21.68
CA ILE A 357 2.21 -12.42 -20.68
C ILE A 357 1.09 -11.49 -21.15
N ASN A 358 1.42 -10.34 -21.71
CA ASN A 358 0.44 -9.38 -22.20
C ASN A 358 -0.22 -9.83 -23.51
N SER A 359 0.50 -10.52 -24.40
CA SER A 359 -0.06 -11.04 -25.66
C SER A 359 -1.08 -12.16 -25.47
N GLY A 360 -0.99 -12.92 -24.36
CA GLY A 360 -1.92 -13.99 -24.03
C GLY A 360 -3.23 -13.53 -23.37
N ARG A 361 -3.46 -12.22 -23.21
CA ARG A 361 -4.70 -11.63 -22.66
C ARG A 361 -5.75 -11.28 -23.74
N GLY A 362 -5.50 -11.61 -25.00
CA GLY A 362 -6.37 -11.32 -26.16
C GLY A 362 -7.39 -12.40 -26.45
#